data_AF-A0A147HS25-F1
#
_entry.id   AF-A0A147HS25-F1
#
_cell.length_a   1.000
_cell.length_b   1.000
_cell.length_c   1.000
_cell.angle_alpha   90.00
_cell.angle_beta   90.00
_cell.angle_gamma   90.00
#
_symmetry.space_group_name_H-M   'P 1'
#
loop_
_entity.id
_entity.type
_entity.pdbx_description
1 polymer ?
#
loop_
_entity_poly.entity_id
_entity_poly.type
_entity_poly.pdbx_seq_one_letter_code
_entity_poly.pdbx_strand_id
1 'polypeptide(L)'
;VRHDVGSGGLVKTPTLLNANFNAPYFHDGRYDTYEQVVEHFDRVFDLELSTQDVQDLVAYLNAVGDGERPFDKDGVVLRMKEVLELSTVLATAIPAGDKDIVALAVDTIGRELRELTEQYPDRKNTSVSGGEEQRVLARNGLKELVLTLRRIEMAVAAGRNADAATEFRNYRNLMAAAVPALLASAEPWSLFNQDVHDQHYAALR
;
A
#
# COMPACT_ATOMS: atom_id res chain seq x y z
N VAL A 1 19.19 11.09 20.04
CA VAL A 1 20.17 10.46 20.96
C VAL A 1 20.20 8.96 20.67
N ARG A 2 21.28 8.23 21.01
CA ARG A 2 21.34 6.77 20.85
C ARG A 2 21.53 6.11 22.21
N HIS A 3 20.87 4.98 22.46
CA HIS A 3 20.91 4.25 23.73
C HIS A 3 21.04 2.75 23.48
N ASP A 4 21.67 2.03 24.40
CA ASP A 4 21.54 0.58 24.44
C ASP A 4 20.21 0.25 25.10
N VAL A 5 19.41 -0.56 24.42
CA VAL A 5 18.08 -0.98 24.86
C VAL A 5 18.07 -2.47 25.21
N GLY A 6 19.21 -3.07 25.56
CA GLY A 6 19.29 -4.49 25.87
C GLY A 6 19.20 -5.38 24.63
N SER A 7 19.76 -4.89 23.51
CA SER A 7 19.76 -5.58 22.20
C SER A 7 21.16 -5.80 21.62
N GLY A 8 22.21 -5.47 22.38
CA GLY A 8 23.60 -5.69 21.96
C GLY A 8 24.17 -4.55 21.08
N GLY A 9 23.59 -3.35 21.16
CA GLY A 9 24.09 -2.20 20.40
C GLY A 9 23.31 -0.90 20.67
N LEU A 10 23.90 0.23 20.28
CA LEU A 10 23.30 1.55 20.41
C LEU A 10 22.29 1.81 19.28
N VAL A 11 21.02 1.99 19.63
CA VAL A 11 19.94 2.32 18.70
C VAL A 11 19.47 3.75 18.90
N LYS A 12 18.94 4.38 17.84
CA LYS A 12 18.31 5.70 17.95
C LYS A 12 17.00 5.56 18.74
N THR A 13 16.71 6.51 19.61
CA THR A 13 15.37 6.62 20.23
C THR A 13 14.35 6.94 19.15
N PRO A 14 13.34 6.07 18.90
CA PRO A 14 12.26 6.37 17.96
C PRO A 14 11.33 7.45 18.54
N THR A 15 10.53 8.08 17.68
CA THR A 15 9.39 8.90 18.13
C THR A 15 8.31 8.00 18.73
N LEU A 16 7.56 8.51 19.70
CA LEU A 16 6.37 7.84 20.21
C LEU A 16 5.10 8.22 19.44
N LEU A 17 5.12 9.28 18.63
CA LEU A 17 3.95 9.67 17.82
C LEU A 17 3.50 8.52 16.90
N ASN A 18 2.20 8.24 16.86
CA ASN A 18 1.57 7.14 16.11
C ASN A 18 2.08 5.73 16.49
N ALA A 19 2.79 5.56 17.61
CA ALA A 19 3.33 4.27 17.99
C ALA A 19 2.24 3.20 18.20
N ASN A 20 1.00 3.60 18.53
CA ASN A 20 -0.13 2.67 18.71
C ASN A 20 -0.42 1.81 17.47
N PHE A 21 0.00 2.27 16.29
CA PHE A 21 -0.29 1.63 15.00
C PHE A 21 0.89 0.84 14.43
N ASN A 22 2.02 0.78 15.14
CA ASN A 22 3.27 0.26 14.61
C ASN A 22 3.84 -0.91 15.44
N ALA A 23 2.98 -1.62 16.18
CA ALA A 23 3.34 -2.92 16.74
C ALA A 23 3.66 -3.91 15.59
N PRO A 24 4.60 -4.86 15.77
CA PRO A 24 5.39 -5.09 16.99
C PRO A 24 6.52 -4.07 17.19
N TYR A 25 6.87 -3.84 18.46
CA TYR A 25 7.83 -2.85 18.93
C TYR A 25 9.28 -3.36 18.93
N PHE A 26 10.22 -2.40 19.02
CA PHE A 26 11.66 -2.56 18.84
C PHE A 26 12.08 -2.82 17.39
N HIS A 27 13.36 -2.63 17.09
CA HIS A 27 13.92 -2.80 15.74
C HIS A 27 13.95 -4.25 15.25
N ASP A 28 13.74 -5.20 16.17
CA ASP A 28 13.66 -6.62 15.91
C ASP A 28 12.25 -7.19 16.18
N GLY A 29 11.27 -6.34 16.48
CA GLY A 29 9.87 -6.73 16.62
C GLY A 29 9.58 -7.68 17.78
N ARG A 30 10.40 -7.70 18.83
CA ARG A 30 10.32 -8.72 19.89
C ARG A 30 9.13 -8.56 20.87
N TYR A 31 8.42 -7.44 20.84
CA TYR A 31 7.32 -7.13 21.76
C TYR A 31 6.07 -6.69 21.03
N ASP A 32 4.94 -7.30 21.34
CA ASP A 32 3.65 -6.99 20.72
C ASP A 32 2.87 -5.90 21.47
N THR A 33 3.19 -5.67 22.74
CA THR A 33 2.44 -4.75 23.62
C THR A 33 3.34 -3.75 24.35
N TYR A 34 2.75 -2.61 24.77
CA TYR A 34 3.49 -1.62 25.55
C TYR A 34 3.85 -2.13 26.94
N GLU A 35 3.05 -3.01 27.55
CA GLU A 35 3.35 -3.66 28.83
C GLU A 35 4.69 -4.38 28.75
N GLN A 36 4.91 -5.18 27.71
CA GLN A 36 6.16 -5.90 27.50
C GLN A 36 7.35 -4.94 27.31
N VAL A 37 7.13 -3.81 26.64
CA VAL A 37 8.13 -2.75 26.45
C VAL A 37 8.50 -2.08 27.77
N VAL A 38 7.51 -1.72 28.59
CA VAL A 38 7.72 -1.07 29.89
C VAL A 38 8.42 -2.02 30.86
N GLU A 39 7.96 -3.27 30.96
CA GLU A 39 8.59 -4.30 31.78
C GLU A 39 10.04 -4.60 31.36
N HIS A 40 10.33 -4.50 30.06
CA HIS A 40 11.70 -4.64 29.57
C HIS A 40 12.60 -3.51 30.09
N PHE A 41 12.15 -2.26 29.99
CA PHE A 41 12.95 -1.13 30.47
C PHE A 41 13.05 -1.07 31.99
N ASP A 42 12.02 -1.48 32.72
CA ASP A 42 12.07 -1.67 34.17
C ASP A 42 13.21 -2.60 34.58
N ARG A 43 13.30 -3.78 33.93
CA ARG A 43 14.40 -4.74 34.18
C ARG A 43 15.76 -4.24 33.74
N VAL A 44 15.86 -3.56 32.59
CA VAL A 44 17.14 -3.10 32.03
C VAL A 44 17.75 -1.97 32.85
N PHE A 45 16.91 -1.10 33.42
CA PHE A 45 17.36 0.07 34.17
C PHE A 45 17.17 -0.05 35.69
N ASP A 46 16.69 -1.20 36.17
CA ASP A 46 16.47 -1.48 37.60
C ASP A 46 15.63 -0.38 38.27
N LEU A 47 14.47 -0.09 37.67
CA LEU A 47 13.63 1.05 38.05
C LEU A 47 12.70 0.75 39.23
N GLU A 48 12.48 -0.54 39.53
CA GLU A 48 11.60 -1.03 40.60
C GLU A 48 10.16 -0.51 40.46
N LEU A 49 9.62 -0.51 39.24
CA LEU A 49 8.27 0.00 38.97
C LEU A 49 7.19 -0.84 39.65
N SER A 50 6.22 -0.16 40.27
CA SER A 50 5.02 -0.83 40.77
C SER A 50 4.07 -1.20 39.63
N THR A 51 3.11 -2.08 39.90
CA THR A 51 2.04 -2.40 38.94
C THR A 51 1.28 -1.15 38.48
N GLN A 52 1.09 -0.17 39.38
CA GLN A 52 0.41 1.07 39.02
C GLN A 52 1.27 1.92 38.08
N ASP A 53 2.58 2.01 38.31
CA ASP A 53 3.49 2.76 37.44
C ASP A 53 3.51 2.19 36.02
N VAL A 54 3.49 0.85 35.89
CA VAL A 54 3.41 0.19 34.59
C VAL A 54 2.11 0.56 33.87
N GLN A 55 0.97 0.50 34.56
CA GLN A 55 -0.32 0.86 33.99
C GLN A 55 -0.36 2.34 33.56
N ASP A 56 0.18 3.24 34.39
CA ASP A 56 0.21 4.67 34.11
C ASP A 56 1.13 4.99 32.93
N LEU A 57 2.28 4.32 32.82
CA LEU A 57 3.18 4.45 31.67
C LEU A 57 2.56 3.89 30.39
N VAL A 58 1.87 2.76 30.45
CA VAL A 58 1.12 2.22 29.30
C VAL A 58 0.01 3.17 28.88
N ALA A 59 -0.75 3.72 29.83
CA ALA A 59 -1.77 4.72 29.55
C ALA A 59 -1.17 5.99 28.90
N TYR A 60 -0.02 6.44 29.41
CA TYR A 60 0.73 7.55 28.82
C TYR A 60 1.18 7.22 27.39
N LEU A 61 1.80 6.07 27.16
CA LEU A 61 2.23 5.61 25.83
C LEU A 61 1.07 5.52 24.85
N ASN A 62 -0.07 4.98 25.27
CA ASN A 62 -1.29 4.97 24.47
C ASN A 62 -1.75 6.39 24.13
N ALA A 63 -1.71 7.33 25.08
CA ALA A 63 -2.15 8.70 24.85
C ALA A 63 -1.20 9.50 23.92
N VAL A 64 0.12 9.36 24.08
CA VAL A 64 1.10 10.08 23.24
C VAL A 64 1.37 9.39 21.90
N GLY A 65 1.14 8.08 21.85
CA GLY A 65 1.23 7.28 20.64
C GLY A 65 -0.04 7.23 19.82
N ASP A 66 -1.10 7.87 20.32
CA ASP A 66 -2.30 8.11 19.53
C ASP A 66 -2.03 9.17 18.45
N GLY A 67 -2.92 9.26 17.47
CA GLY A 67 -2.81 10.24 16.41
C GLY A 67 -4.08 10.37 15.59
N GLU A 68 -4.31 11.55 15.03
CA GLU A 68 -5.39 11.74 14.06
C GLU A 68 -5.06 10.99 12.77
N ARG A 69 -5.76 9.86 12.56
CA ARG A 69 -5.86 9.10 11.30
C ARG A 69 -4.57 9.06 10.47
N PRO A 70 -3.58 8.23 10.85
CA PRO A 70 -2.38 8.03 10.03
C PRO A 70 -2.64 7.11 8.83
N PHE A 71 -3.79 6.43 8.77
CA PHE A 71 -4.20 5.61 7.64
C PHE A 71 -5.30 6.32 6.86
N ASP A 72 -4.95 6.84 5.69
CA ASP A 72 -5.91 6.76 4.60
C ASP A 72 -6.22 5.26 4.43
N LYS A 73 -7.48 4.88 4.65
CA LYS A 73 -7.88 3.50 4.43
C LYS A 73 -7.47 3.13 3.01
N ASP A 74 -6.84 1.97 2.88
CA ASP A 74 -6.51 1.45 1.56
C ASP A 74 -7.79 1.42 0.71
N GLY A 75 -7.66 1.90 -0.52
CA GLY A 75 -8.81 2.29 -1.33
C GLY A 75 -8.40 2.71 -2.72
N VAL A 76 -9.39 2.78 -3.60
CA VAL A 76 -9.20 3.06 -5.03
C VAL A 76 -8.38 4.34 -5.25
N VAL A 77 -8.70 5.40 -4.52
CA VAL A 77 -8.06 6.72 -4.68
C VAL A 77 -6.56 6.64 -4.33
N LEU A 78 -6.21 5.99 -3.22
CA LEU A 78 -4.83 5.89 -2.76
C LEU A 78 -3.99 5.04 -3.72
N ARG A 79 -4.49 3.86 -4.11
CA ARG A 79 -3.83 2.96 -5.06
C ARG A 79 -3.63 3.62 -6.42
N MET A 80 -4.63 4.34 -6.92
CA MET A 80 -4.51 5.04 -8.21
C MET A 80 -3.54 6.22 -8.15
N LYS A 81 -3.43 6.91 -7.01
CA LYS A 81 -2.45 7.97 -6.80
C LYS A 81 -1.02 7.41 -6.85
N GLU A 82 -0.76 6.30 -6.18
CA GLU A 82 0.55 5.63 -6.21
C GLU A 82 0.95 5.22 -7.64
N VAL A 83 0.05 4.58 -8.38
CA VAL A 83 0.23 4.24 -9.80
C VAL A 83 0.54 5.48 -10.65
N LEU A 84 -0.15 6.61 -10.39
CA LEU A 84 0.08 7.87 -11.09
C LEU A 84 1.47 8.44 -10.79
N GLU A 85 1.88 8.46 -9.52
CA GLU A 85 3.18 8.96 -9.08
C GLU A 85 4.33 8.16 -9.70
N LEU A 86 4.24 6.83 -9.68
CA LEU A 86 5.20 5.94 -10.34
C LEU A 86 5.27 6.19 -11.85
N SER A 87 4.13 6.46 -12.50
CA SER A 87 4.09 6.72 -13.95
C SER A 87 4.81 8.00 -14.37
N THR A 88 5.09 8.93 -13.44
CA THR A 88 5.77 10.20 -13.78
C THR A 88 7.19 9.99 -14.32
N VAL A 89 7.88 8.92 -13.90
CA VAL A 89 9.21 8.55 -14.41
C VAL A 89 9.20 8.33 -15.92
N LEU A 90 8.11 7.77 -16.45
CA LEU A 90 7.95 7.51 -17.89
C LEU A 90 7.95 8.80 -18.72
N ALA A 91 7.53 9.94 -18.13
CA ALA A 91 7.52 11.23 -18.83
C ALA A 91 8.94 11.70 -19.22
N THR A 92 9.96 11.29 -18.47
CA THR A 92 11.36 11.62 -18.74
C THR A 92 12.07 10.49 -19.49
N ALA A 93 11.81 9.23 -19.11
CA ALA A 93 12.50 8.08 -19.67
C ALA A 93 12.12 7.81 -21.15
N ILE A 94 10.84 8.02 -21.52
CA ILE A 94 10.37 7.78 -22.90
C ILE A 94 11.05 8.72 -23.91
N PRO A 95 11.07 10.06 -23.73
CA PRO A 95 11.78 10.95 -24.64
C PRO A 95 13.29 10.67 -24.72
N ALA A 96 13.91 10.28 -23.61
CA ALA A 96 15.31 9.91 -23.55
C ALA A 96 15.62 8.57 -24.26
N GLY A 97 14.61 7.75 -24.55
CA GLY A 97 14.80 6.41 -25.09
C GLY A 97 15.47 5.45 -24.10
N ASP A 98 15.33 5.72 -22.79
CA ASP A 98 15.96 4.94 -21.74
C ASP A 98 15.20 3.62 -21.54
N LYS A 99 15.70 2.57 -22.19
CA LYS A 99 15.05 1.25 -22.22
C LYS A 99 14.98 0.61 -20.85
N ASP A 100 16.03 0.74 -20.05
CA ASP A 100 16.12 0.07 -18.76
C ASP A 100 15.19 0.72 -17.74
N ILE A 101 15.16 2.05 -17.71
CA ILE A 101 14.23 2.79 -16.84
C ILE A 101 12.78 2.58 -17.26
N VAL A 102 12.48 2.57 -18.57
CA VAL A 102 11.12 2.28 -19.06
C VAL A 102 10.68 0.87 -18.67
N ALA A 103 11.52 -0.14 -18.88
CA ALA A 103 11.20 -1.52 -18.51
C ALA A 103 10.95 -1.66 -17.00
N LEU A 104 11.81 -1.07 -16.16
CA LEU A 104 11.66 -1.10 -14.70
C LEU A 104 10.37 -0.41 -14.24
N ALA A 105 10.08 0.78 -14.77
CA ALA A 105 8.86 1.51 -14.43
C ALA A 105 7.60 0.75 -14.90
N VAL A 106 7.60 0.22 -16.12
CA VAL A 106 6.48 -0.58 -16.67
C VAL A 106 6.23 -1.84 -15.85
N ASP A 107 7.26 -2.59 -15.46
CA ASP A 107 7.08 -3.78 -14.60
C ASP A 107 6.50 -3.40 -13.23
N THR A 108 7.05 -2.37 -12.60
CA THR A 108 6.63 -1.92 -11.27
C THR A 108 5.16 -1.49 -11.29
N ILE A 109 4.80 -0.58 -12.19
CA ILE A 109 3.41 -0.10 -12.35
C ILE A 109 2.48 -1.26 -12.75
N GLY A 110 2.96 -2.16 -13.61
CA GLY A 110 2.21 -3.34 -14.04
C GLY A 110 1.92 -4.32 -12.91
N ARG A 111 2.77 -4.41 -11.87
CA ARG A 111 2.50 -5.19 -10.65
C ARG A 111 1.42 -4.52 -9.81
N GLU A 112 1.53 -3.22 -9.53
CA GLU A 112 0.51 -2.46 -8.78
C GLU A 112 -0.89 -2.57 -9.42
N LEU A 113 -0.97 -2.42 -10.74
CA LEU A 113 -2.25 -2.56 -11.45
C LEU A 113 -2.84 -3.97 -11.39
N ARG A 114 -1.99 -5.01 -11.36
CA ARG A 114 -2.43 -6.40 -11.21
C ARG A 114 -2.92 -6.67 -9.78
N GLU A 115 -2.22 -6.17 -8.78
CA GLU A 115 -2.66 -6.25 -7.39
C GLU A 115 -3.99 -5.54 -7.18
N LEU A 116 -4.13 -4.33 -7.75
CA LEU A 116 -5.39 -3.60 -7.75
C LEU A 116 -6.51 -4.37 -8.50
N THR A 117 -6.16 -5.13 -9.55
CA THR A 117 -7.14 -5.97 -10.25
C THR A 117 -7.70 -7.06 -9.34
N GLU A 118 -6.88 -7.63 -8.46
CA GLU A 118 -7.32 -8.67 -7.52
C GLU A 118 -8.19 -8.13 -6.37
N GLN A 119 -8.20 -6.81 -6.14
CA GLN A 119 -9.17 -6.18 -5.24
C GLN A 119 -10.61 -6.25 -5.78
N TYR A 120 -10.81 -6.60 -7.05
CA TYR A 120 -12.13 -6.79 -7.65
C TYR A 120 -12.36 -8.27 -7.94
N PRO A 121 -13.14 -8.99 -7.12
CA PRO A 121 -13.44 -10.41 -7.34
C PRO A 121 -13.94 -10.71 -8.75
N ASP A 122 -13.38 -11.76 -9.38
CA ASP A 122 -13.74 -12.15 -10.73
C ASP A 122 -15.17 -12.73 -10.83
N ARG A 123 -15.66 -12.95 -12.05
CA ARG A 123 -17.01 -13.51 -12.29
C ARG A 123 -17.20 -14.95 -11.80
N LYS A 124 -16.12 -15.69 -11.54
CA LYS A 124 -16.16 -17.07 -11.02
C LYS A 124 -16.20 -17.08 -9.50
N ASN A 125 -15.90 -15.96 -8.85
CA ASN A 125 -15.94 -15.83 -7.42
C ASN A 125 -17.39 -15.81 -6.92
N THR A 126 -17.78 -16.88 -6.21
CA THR A 126 -19.13 -17.06 -5.67
C THR A 126 -19.32 -16.45 -4.28
N SER A 127 -18.26 -15.92 -3.65
CA SER A 127 -18.32 -15.34 -2.30
C SER A 127 -18.85 -13.91 -2.28
N VAL A 128 -18.95 -13.25 -3.44
CA VAL A 128 -19.43 -11.87 -3.55
C VAL A 128 -20.68 -11.80 -4.43
N SER A 129 -21.77 -11.29 -3.86
CA SER A 129 -23.06 -11.15 -4.54
C SER A 129 -23.28 -9.74 -5.12
N GLY A 130 -23.98 -9.64 -6.25
CA GLY A 130 -24.25 -8.37 -6.95
C GLY A 130 -23.04 -7.82 -7.70
N GLY A 131 -23.17 -6.68 -8.39
CA GLY A 131 -22.04 -5.91 -8.93
C GLY A 131 -21.17 -6.57 -10.02
N GLU A 132 -21.59 -7.69 -10.61
CA GLU A 132 -20.74 -8.46 -11.54
C GLU A 132 -20.30 -7.63 -12.75
N GLU A 133 -21.23 -6.89 -13.36
CA GLU A 133 -20.93 -6.02 -14.50
C GLU A 133 -19.90 -4.95 -14.12
N GLN A 134 -20.11 -4.26 -12.99
CA GLN A 134 -19.21 -3.23 -12.50
C GLN A 134 -17.81 -3.78 -12.22
N ARG A 135 -17.72 -4.93 -11.53
CA ARG A 135 -16.42 -5.59 -11.26
C ARG A 135 -15.72 -6.01 -12.54
N VAL A 136 -16.44 -6.59 -13.50
CA VAL A 136 -15.85 -7.00 -14.80
C VAL A 136 -15.34 -5.78 -15.55
N LEU A 137 -16.09 -4.68 -15.59
CA LEU A 137 -15.66 -3.44 -16.22
C LEU A 137 -14.42 -2.83 -15.52
N ALA A 138 -14.38 -2.83 -14.19
CA ALA A 138 -13.22 -2.39 -13.41
C ALA A 138 -11.96 -3.23 -13.74
N ARG A 139 -12.06 -4.57 -13.69
CA ARG A 139 -10.95 -5.47 -14.05
C ARG A 139 -10.48 -5.25 -15.51
N ASN A 140 -11.41 -5.05 -16.44
CA ASN A 140 -11.07 -4.77 -17.84
C ASN A 140 -10.34 -3.43 -17.98
N GLY A 141 -10.79 -2.37 -17.29
CA GLY A 141 -10.13 -1.07 -17.29
C GLY A 141 -8.66 -1.15 -16.82
N LEU A 142 -8.41 -1.88 -15.73
CA LEU A 142 -7.05 -2.11 -15.21
C LEU A 142 -6.20 -2.92 -16.18
N LYS A 143 -6.77 -3.96 -16.79
CA LYS A 143 -6.09 -4.76 -17.81
C LYS A 143 -5.70 -3.91 -19.02
N GLU A 144 -6.55 -2.99 -19.47
CA GLU A 144 -6.21 -2.09 -20.58
C GLU A 144 -5.05 -1.14 -20.25
N LEU A 145 -4.93 -0.69 -18.99
CA LEU A 145 -3.75 0.06 -18.55
C LEU A 145 -2.48 -0.78 -18.64
N VAL A 146 -2.50 -2.03 -18.14
CA VAL A 146 -1.36 -2.96 -18.23
C VAL A 146 -0.97 -3.22 -19.68
N LEU A 147 -1.94 -3.43 -20.57
CA LEU A 147 -1.69 -3.62 -22.00
C LEU A 147 -1.09 -2.36 -22.65
N THR A 148 -1.53 -1.17 -22.23
CA THR A 148 -0.97 0.11 -22.72
C THR A 148 0.48 0.28 -22.26
N LEU A 149 0.82 -0.05 -21.01
CA LEU A 149 2.19 -0.03 -20.51
C LEU A 149 3.11 -0.98 -21.29
N ARG A 150 2.63 -2.19 -21.61
CA ARG A 150 3.37 -3.13 -22.45
C ARG A 150 3.61 -2.59 -23.87
N ARG A 151 2.64 -1.88 -24.46
CA ARG A 151 2.82 -1.21 -25.76
C ARG A 151 3.88 -0.11 -25.71
N ILE A 152 3.93 0.67 -24.62
CA ILE A 152 4.96 1.68 -24.37
C ILE A 152 6.35 1.04 -24.35
N GLU A 153 6.53 0.01 -23.51
CA GLU A 153 7.82 -0.70 -23.39
C GLU A 153 8.28 -1.26 -24.74
N MET A 154 7.40 -1.96 -25.46
CA MET A 154 7.71 -2.52 -26.77
C MET A 154 8.08 -1.44 -27.80
N ALA A 155 7.44 -0.27 -27.75
CA ALA A 155 7.77 0.84 -28.63
C ALA A 155 9.15 1.42 -28.32
N VAL A 156 9.49 1.66 -27.05
CA VAL A 156 10.82 2.16 -26.64
C VAL A 156 11.91 1.13 -26.95
N ALA A 157 11.67 -0.15 -26.70
CA ALA A 157 12.60 -1.24 -27.03
C ALA A 157 12.96 -1.26 -28.53
N ALA A 158 11.96 -0.99 -29.38
CA ALA A 158 12.10 -0.88 -30.84
C ALA A 158 12.63 0.49 -31.31
N GLY A 159 12.98 1.41 -30.42
CA GLY A 159 13.44 2.77 -30.76
C GLY A 159 12.34 3.71 -31.28
N ARG A 160 11.06 3.33 -31.14
CA ARG A 160 9.90 4.10 -31.60
C ARG A 160 9.37 5.01 -30.49
N ASN A 161 10.21 5.95 -30.04
CA ASN A 161 9.89 6.80 -28.88
C ASN A 161 8.68 7.71 -29.11
N ALA A 162 8.41 8.12 -30.36
CA ALA A 162 7.22 8.91 -30.70
C ALA A 162 5.91 8.10 -30.53
N ASP A 163 5.93 6.82 -30.89
CA ASP A 163 4.80 5.90 -30.70
C ASP A 163 4.60 5.65 -29.20
N ALA A 164 5.69 5.41 -28.46
CA ALA A 164 5.66 5.25 -27.01
C ALA A 164 5.08 6.50 -26.31
N ALA A 165 5.47 7.70 -26.73
CA ALA A 165 4.92 8.95 -26.20
C ALA A 165 3.42 9.10 -26.49
N THR A 166 2.94 8.56 -27.61
CA THR A 166 1.51 8.55 -27.96
C THR A 166 0.73 7.58 -27.08
N GLU A 167 1.24 6.36 -26.90
CA GLU A 167 0.66 5.40 -25.96
C GLU A 167 0.67 5.94 -24.53
N PHE A 168 1.72 6.66 -24.11
CA PHE A 168 1.79 7.26 -22.78
C PHE A 168 0.76 8.37 -22.57
N ARG A 169 0.46 9.18 -23.60
CA ARG A 169 -0.66 10.13 -23.52
C ARG A 169 -2.00 9.40 -23.37
N ASN A 170 -2.21 8.31 -24.11
CA ASN A 170 -3.41 7.48 -23.97
C ASN A 170 -3.53 6.89 -22.56
N TYR A 171 -2.44 6.32 -22.03
CA TYR A 171 -2.36 5.83 -20.65
C TYR A 171 -2.78 6.91 -19.63
N ARG A 172 -2.22 8.11 -19.75
CA ARG A 172 -2.57 9.24 -18.86
C ARG A 172 -4.04 9.65 -18.96
N ASN A 173 -4.62 9.62 -20.15
CA ASN A 173 -6.04 9.94 -20.34
C ASN A 173 -6.95 8.90 -19.67
N LEU A 174 -6.63 7.60 -19.79
CA LEU A 174 -7.34 6.53 -19.12
C LEU A 174 -7.24 6.65 -17.59
N MET A 175 -6.03 6.92 -17.08
CA MET A 175 -5.74 7.13 -15.65
C MET A 175 -6.42 8.36 -15.05
N ALA A 176 -6.66 9.41 -15.84
CA ALA A 176 -7.19 10.66 -15.33
C ALA A 176 -8.70 10.63 -15.04
N ALA A 177 -9.46 9.77 -15.71
CA ALA A 177 -10.91 9.77 -15.58
C ALA A 177 -11.57 8.40 -15.80
N ALA A 178 -11.31 7.76 -16.96
CA ALA A 178 -12.07 6.59 -17.38
C ALA A 178 -11.91 5.41 -16.40
N VAL A 179 -10.67 5.04 -16.07
CA VAL A 179 -10.41 3.92 -15.16
C VAL A 179 -10.84 4.25 -13.73
N PRO A 180 -10.46 5.38 -13.12
CA PRO A 180 -10.95 5.74 -11.78
C PRO A 180 -12.47 5.68 -11.63
N ALA A 181 -13.24 6.11 -12.64
CA ALA A 181 -14.69 6.04 -12.61
C ALA A 181 -15.22 4.59 -12.60
N LEU A 182 -14.62 3.69 -13.39
CA LEU A 182 -14.96 2.27 -13.38
C LEU A 182 -14.66 1.64 -12.01
N LEU A 183 -13.48 1.95 -11.46
CA LEU A 183 -13.05 1.45 -10.14
C LEU A 183 -13.98 1.90 -9.02
N ALA A 184 -14.33 3.19 -8.98
CA ALA A 184 -15.26 3.75 -7.99
C ALA A 184 -16.66 3.13 -8.12
N SER A 185 -17.13 2.87 -9.34
CA SER A 185 -18.45 2.24 -9.56
C SER A 185 -18.53 0.80 -9.05
N ALA A 186 -17.38 0.11 -8.96
CA ALA A 186 -17.28 -1.27 -8.52
C ALA A 186 -16.85 -1.43 -7.06
N GLU A 187 -16.42 -0.33 -6.42
CA GLU A 187 -15.88 -0.31 -5.06
C GLU A 187 -16.80 -0.95 -4.00
N PRO A 188 -18.15 -0.77 -4.03
CA PRO A 188 -19.05 -1.42 -3.06
C PRO A 188 -18.98 -2.95 -3.05
N TRP A 189 -18.55 -3.56 -4.16
CA TRP A 189 -18.40 -5.01 -4.31
C TRP A 189 -16.94 -5.46 -4.43
N SER A 190 -16.01 -4.58 -4.09
CA SER A 190 -14.57 -4.88 -4.07
C SER A 190 -14.13 -5.30 -2.67
N LEU A 191 -12.90 -5.82 -2.58
CA LEU A 191 -12.26 -6.15 -1.31
C LEU A 191 -11.82 -4.90 -0.51
N PHE A 192 -11.98 -3.69 -1.07
CA PHE A 192 -11.88 -2.45 -0.28
C PHE A 192 -13.09 -2.26 0.67
N ASN A 193 -14.22 -2.90 0.37
CA ASN A 193 -15.34 -2.96 1.30
C ASN A 193 -15.08 -4.06 2.35
N GLN A 194 -14.98 -3.67 3.62
CA GLN A 194 -14.67 -4.57 4.73
C GLN A 194 -15.63 -5.76 4.84
N ASP A 195 -16.94 -5.55 4.63
CA ASP A 195 -17.92 -6.63 4.73
C ASP A 195 -17.72 -7.66 3.60
N VAL A 196 -17.40 -7.19 2.41
CA VAL A 196 -17.11 -8.03 1.23
C VAL A 196 -15.78 -8.76 1.41
N HIS A 197 -14.76 -8.06 1.92
CA HIS A 197 -13.46 -8.63 2.26
C HIS A 197 -13.59 -9.80 3.23
N ASP A 198 -14.29 -9.58 4.35
CA ASP A 198 -14.41 -10.58 5.40
C ASP A 198 -15.23 -11.79 4.94
N GLN A 199 -16.31 -11.57 4.17
CA GLN A 199 -17.06 -12.65 3.53
C GLN A 199 -16.20 -13.43 2.53
N HIS A 200 -15.41 -12.74 1.71
CA HIS A 200 -14.55 -13.37 0.72
C HIS A 200 -13.52 -14.31 1.35
N TYR A 201 -12.80 -13.84 2.37
CA TYR A 201 -11.78 -14.64 3.04
C TYR A 201 -12.35 -15.69 4.00
N ALA A 202 -13.54 -15.48 4.55
CA ALA A 202 -14.24 -16.52 5.31
C ALA A 202 -14.60 -17.72 4.41
N ALA A 203 -14.98 -17.49 3.15
CA ALA A 203 -15.31 -18.55 2.20
C ALA A 203 -14.09 -19.37 1.71
N LEU A 204 -12.87 -18.91 1.98
CA LEU A 204 -11.62 -19.60 1.62
C LEU A 204 -11.06 -20.48 2.75
N ARG A 205 -11.64 -20.41 3.95
CA ARG A 205 -11.27 -21.20 5.14
C ARG A 205 -12.10 -22.48 5.22
#